data_AF-A0A9X8D0P8-F1
#
_entry.id   AF-A0A9X8D0P8-F1
#
_cell.length_a   1.000
_cell.length_b   1.000
_cell.length_c   1.000
_cell.angle_alpha   90.00
_cell.angle_beta   90.00
_cell.angle_gamma   90.00
#
_symmetry.space_group_name_H-M   'P 1'
#
loop_
_entity.id
_entity.type
_entity.pdbx_description
1 polymer ?
#
loop_
_entity_poly.entity_id
_entity_poly.type
_entity_poly.pdbx_seq_one_letter_code
_entity_poly.pdbx_strand_id
1 'polypeptide(L)'
;MAAGAALLALSIAPLSFAAPPTFSKEEQRLRKAVDDAEMCFHFAGEFNGDGSARDKEVARQQRKHCGKESQQLVLQAYRKNPQDVRLYPAVLRLDGLMPGLTLPAAEKARLCAVAKTELACP
;
A
#
# COMPACT_ATOMS: atom_id res chain seq x y z
N MET A 1 29.79 -61.30 1.23
CA MET A 1 29.78 -59.94 1.83
C MET A 1 30.71 -59.06 1.02
N ALA A 2 30.18 -58.13 0.22
CA ALA A 2 30.85 -56.90 -0.22
C ALA A 2 29.78 -56.08 -0.94
N ALA A 3 29.42 -54.96 -0.30
CA ALA A 3 28.37 -54.06 -0.70
C ALA A 3 28.96 -52.79 -1.33
N GLY A 4 28.18 -52.16 -2.20
CA GLY A 4 28.24 -50.73 -2.47
C GLY A 4 29.20 -50.30 -3.58
N ALA A 5 28.92 -49.27 -4.36
CA ALA A 5 27.74 -48.44 -4.48
C ALA A 5 27.84 -47.76 -5.86
N ALA A 6 26.77 -47.85 -6.65
CA ALA A 6 26.69 -47.17 -7.94
C ALA A 6 26.58 -45.66 -7.73
N LEU A 7 27.50 -44.91 -8.34
CA LEU A 7 27.56 -43.45 -8.33
C LEU A 7 26.33 -42.87 -9.06
N LEU A 8 25.37 -42.36 -8.29
CA LEU A 8 24.28 -41.53 -8.79
C LEU A 8 24.87 -40.16 -9.16
N ALA A 9 24.99 -39.91 -10.47
CA ALA A 9 25.28 -38.60 -11.01
C ALA A 9 24.12 -37.65 -10.68
N LEU A 10 24.31 -36.79 -9.67
CA LEU A 10 23.42 -35.65 -9.43
C LEU A 10 23.65 -34.62 -10.53
N SER A 11 22.71 -34.55 -11.48
CA SER A 11 22.58 -33.43 -12.40
C SER A 11 22.20 -32.18 -11.60
N ILE A 12 23.19 -31.34 -11.28
CA ILE A 12 22.98 -30.02 -10.69
C ILE A 12 22.45 -29.12 -11.81
N ALA A 13 21.13 -28.99 -11.92
CA ALA A 13 20.53 -27.98 -12.78
C ALA A 13 20.90 -26.58 -12.26
N PRO A 14 21.32 -25.65 -13.12
CA PRO A 14 21.60 -24.29 -12.68
C PRO A 14 20.29 -23.66 -12.19
N LEU A 15 20.24 -23.33 -10.90
CA LEU A 15 19.25 -22.43 -10.33
C LEU A 15 19.44 -21.07 -11.00
N SER A 16 18.68 -20.82 -12.06
CA SER A 16 18.50 -19.47 -12.59
C SER A 16 17.94 -18.61 -11.47
N PHE A 17 18.82 -17.84 -10.81
CA PHE A 17 18.42 -16.70 -10.01
C PHE A 17 17.79 -15.70 -10.96
N ALA A 18 16.48 -15.78 -11.13
CA ALA A 18 15.70 -14.72 -11.71
C ALA A 18 15.97 -13.47 -10.87
N ALA A 19 16.59 -12.45 -11.48
CA ALA A 19 16.67 -11.14 -10.87
C ALA A 19 15.26 -10.74 -10.40
N PRO A 20 15.11 -10.15 -9.20
CA PRO A 20 13.79 -9.76 -8.71
C PRO A 20 13.11 -8.91 -9.79
N PRO A 21 11.85 -9.18 -10.14
CA PRO A 21 11.18 -8.48 -11.23
C PRO A 21 11.27 -6.98 -10.96
N THR A 22 11.93 -6.25 -11.85
CA THR A 22 11.95 -4.80 -11.80
C THR A 22 10.51 -4.34 -12.06
N PHE A 23 9.90 -3.79 -11.01
CA PHE A 23 8.51 -3.33 -11.06
C PHE A 23 8.31 -2.37 -12.23
N SER A 24 7.21 -2.54 -12.97
CA SER A 24 6.88 -1.66 -14.10
C SER A 24 6.78 -0.21 -13.60
N LYS A 25 6.99 0.77 -14.50
CA LYS A 25 6.84 2.20 -14.15
C LYS A 25 5.48 2.52 -13.52
N GLU A 26 4.44 1.82 -13.97
CA GLU A 26 3.08 1.95 -13.44
C GLU A 26 2.97 1.40 -12.02
N GLU A 27 3.60 0.25 -11.75
CA GLU A 27 3.64 -0.33 -10.41
C GLU A 27 4.43 0.54 -9.43
N GLN A 28 5.53 1.17 -9.87
CA GLN A 28 6.29 2.13 -9.05
C GLN A 28 5.45 3.37 -8.70
N ARG A 29 4.69 3.90 -9.67
CA ARG A 29 3.76 5.02 -9.41
C ARG A 29 2.66 4.64 -8.44
N LEU A 30 2.10 3.44 -8.57
CA LEU A 30 1.09 2.92 -7.65
C LEU A 30 1.63 2.74 -6.24
N ARG A 31 2.85 2.20 -6.10
CA ARG A 31 3.53 2.10 -4.80
C ARG A 31 3.69 3.48 -4.15
N LYS A 32 4.22 4.45 -4.89
CA LYS A 32 4.34 5.82 -4.39
C LYS A 32 2.99 6.40 -3.97
N ALA A 33 1.93 6.14 -4.74
CA ALA A 33 0.59 6.63 -4.42
C ALA A 33 0.00 5.98 -3.15
N VAL A 34 0.31 4.70 -2.91
CA VAL A 34 -0.01 4.00 -1.66
C VAL A 34 0.76 4.61 -0.49
N ASP A 35 2.06 4.86 -0.65
CA ASP A 35 2.89 5.51 0.38
C ASP A 35 2.41 6.94 0.68
N ASP A 36 2.04 7.69 -0.36
CA ASP A 36 1.47 9.04 -0.22
C ASP A 36 0.15 9.01 0.56
N ALA A 37 -0.71 8.00 0.32
CA ALA A 37 -1.95 7.83 1.08
C ALA A 37 -1.69 7.55 2.56
N GLU A 38 -0.66 6.75 2.87
CA GLU A 38 -0.23 6.49 4.24
C GLU A 38 0.28 7.76 4.94
N MET A 39 1.22 8.47 4.30
CA MET A 39 1.78 9.69 4.86
C MET A 39 0.72 10.78 5.00
N CYS A 40 -0.20 10.89 4.03
CA CYS A 40 -1.33 11.82 4.12
C CYS A 40 -2.19 11.52 5.36
N PHE A 41 -2.54 10.26 5.59
CA PHE A 41 -3.32 9.86 6.77
C PHE A 41 -2.58 10.12 8.07
N HIS A 42 -1.30 9.81 8.12
CA HIS A 42 -0.45 10.12 9.27
C HIS A 42 -0.47 11.62 9.61
N PHE A 43 -0.18 12.49 8.64
CA PHE A 43 -0.16 13.93 8.87
C PHE A 43 -1.55 14.53 9.07
N ALA A 44 -2.61 13.93 8.55
CA ALA A 44 -3.99 14.33 8.85
C ALA A 44 -4.32 14.12 10.34
N GLY A 45 -3.85 13.01 10.93
CA GLY A 45 -4.00 12.74 12.36
C GLY A 45 -3.16 13.63 13.28
N GLU A 46 -2.09 14.25 12.77
CA GLU A 46 -1.24 15.17 13.55
C GLU A 46 -1.69 16.63 13.49
N PHE A 47 -2.55 17.00 12.54
CA PHE A 47 -2.93 18.39 12.31
C PHE A 47 -3.96 18.84 13.34
N ASN A 48 -3.57 19.76 14.23
CA ASN A 48 -4.40 20.23 15.33
C ASN A 48 -5.03 21.62 15.03
N GLY A 49 -4.53 22.33 14.02
CA GLY A 49 -5.06 23.64 13.62
C GLY A 49 -4.75 24.77 14.61
N ASP A 50 -3.77 24.59 15.49
CA ASP A 50 -3.38 25.55 16.53
C ASP A 50 -2.44 26.66 16.02
N GLY A 51 -2.03 26.59 14.74
CA GLY A 51 -1.13 27.56 14.13
C GLY A 51 0.32 27.51 14.64
N SER A 52 0.67 26.49 15.42
CA SER A 52 2.02 26.27 15.94
C SER A 52 3.05 26.06 14.83
N ALA A 53 4.33 26.12 15.19
CA ALA A 53 5.40 25.78 14.26
C ALA A 53 5.27 24.33 13.75
N ARG A 54 4.81 23.40 14.61
CA ARG A 54 4.53 22.02 14.21
C ARG A 54 3.40 21.94 13.21
N ASP A 55 2.28 22.62 13.47
CA ASP A 55 1.12 22.63 12.59
C ASP A 55 1.44 23.18 11.19
N LYS A 56 2.27 24.23 11.13
CA LYS A 56 2.80 24.77 9.86
C LYS A 56 3.64 23.75 9.09
N GLU A 57 4.44 22.95 9.79
CA GLU A 57 5.24 21.88 9.18
C GLU A 57 4.35 20.72 8.71
N VAL A 58 3.41 20.27 9.54
CA VAL A 58 2.43 19.24 9.19
C VAL A 58 1.65 19.66 7.94
N ALA A 59 1.18 20.91 7.86
CA ALA A 59 0.52 21.44 6.67
C ALA A 59 1.42 21.43 5.42
N ARG A 60 2.74 21.65 5.56
CA ARG A 60 3.69 21.52 4.43
C ARG A 60 3.80 20.07 3.97
N GLN A 61 3.82 19.12 4.90
CA GLN A 61 3.91 17.70 4.57
C GLN A 61 2.61 17.17 3.95
N GLN A 62 1.44 17.58 4.47
CA GLN A 62 0.15 17.30 3.85
C GLN A 62 0.10 17.77 2.39
N ARG A 63 0.60 18.98 2.09
CA ARG A 63 0.67 19.47 0.69
C ARG A 63 1.54 18.61 -0.24
N LYS A 64 2.52 17.88 0.30
CA LYS A 64 3.38 16.96 -0.49
C LYS A 64 2.73 15.60 -0.73
N HIS A 65 2.01 15.08 0.27
CA HIS A 65 1.53 13.69 0.26
C HIS A 65 0.02 13.56 0.00
N CYS A 66 -0.79 14.53 0.38
CA CYS A 66 -2.24 14.55 0.13
C CYS A 66 -2.59 15.03 -1.29
N GLY A 67 -1.83 14.60 -2.30
CA GLY A 67 -2.03 14.98 -3.70
C GLY A 67 -3.21 14.26 -4.34
N LYS A 68 -4.10 15.01 -4.99
CA LYS A 68 -5.31 14.46 -5.64
C LYS A 68 -5.00 13.38 -6.68
N GLU A 69 -3.92 13.53 -7.44
CA GLU A 69 -3.51 12.55 -8.45
C GLU A 69 -3.15 11.19 -7.83
N SER A 70 -2.29 11.17 -6.81
CA SER A 70 -1.92 9.95 -6.07
C SER A 70 -3.15 9.27 -5.47
N GLN A 71 -4.02 10.04 -4.81
CA GLN A 71 -5.26 9.53 -4.23
C GLN A 71 -6.18 8.90 -5.29
N GLN A 72 -6.35 9.57 -6.43
CA GLN A 72 -7.13 9.05 -7.56
C GLN A 72 -6.51 7.78 -8.14
N LEU A 73 -5.18 7.69 -8.21
CA LEU A 73 -4.48 6.54 -8.75
C LEU A 73 -4.70 5.29 -7.88
N VAL A 74 -4.66 5.41 -6.55
CA VAL A 74 -5.03 4.32 -5.62
C VAL A 74 -6.46 3.85 -5.88
N LEU A 75 -7.41 4.78 -5.98
CA LEU A 75 -8.83 4.44 -6.16
C LEU A 75 -9.11 3.83 -7.53
N GLN A 76 -8.46 4.30 -8.58
CA GLN A 76 -8.58 3.71 -9.91
C GLN A 76 -7.99 2.29 -9.92
N ALA A 77 -6.84 2.07 -9.29
CA ALA A 77 -6.26 0.74 -9.17
C ALA A 77 -7.19 -0.21 -8.39
N TYR A 78 -7.77 0.25 -7.28
CA TYR A 78 -8.72 -0.53 -6.50
C TYR A 78 -10.02 -0.81 -7.28
N ARG A 79 -10.57 0.16 -8.01
CA ARG A 79 -11.76 -0.05 -8.85
C ARG A 79 -11.49 -1.04 -10.00
N LYS A 80 -10.29 -1.01 -10.58
CA LYS A 80 -9.87 -1.96 -11.63
C LYS A 80 -9.69 -3.37 -11.08
N ASN A 81 -9.18 -3.51 -9.87
CA ASN A 81 -8.99 -4.79 -9.21
C ASN A 81 -9.41 -4.73 -7.72
N PRO A 82 -10.71 -4.86 -7.42
CA PRO A 82 -11.25 -4.70 -6.06
C PRO A 82 -10.92 -5.86 -5.12
N GLN A 83 -10.21 -6.87 -5.62
CA GLN A 83 -9.69 -8.01 -4.86
C GLN A 83 -8.21 -7.86 -4.50
N ASP A 84 -7.52 -6.81 -4.97
CA ASP A 84 -6.13 -6.54 -4.60
C ASP A 84 -6.03 -6.05 -3.16
N VAL A 85 -5.83 -7.00 -2.25
CA VAL A 85 -5.73 -6.77 -0.80
C VAL A 85 -4.62 -5.76 -0.42
N ARG A 86 -3.61 -5.59 -1.28
CA ARG A 86 -2.50 -4.64 -1.03
C ARG A 86 -2.97 -3.19 -1.06
N LEU A 87 -4.08 -2.91 -1.74
CA LEU A 87 -4.64 -1.56 -1.86
C LEU A 87 -5.59 -1.21 -0.71
N TYR A 88 -6.06 -2.20 0.03
CA TYR A 88 -7.10 -1.99 1.05
C TYR A 88 -6.68 -0.99 2.14
N PRO A 89 -5.47 -1.07 2.72
CA PRO A 89 -5.01 -0.08 3.69
C PRO A 89 -5.03 1.34 3.13
N ALA A 90 -4.58 1.54 1.89
CA ALA A 90 -4.55 2.86 1.27
C ALA A 90 -5.96 3.39 1.01
N VAL A 91 -6.87 2.55 0.52
CA VAL A 91 -8.28 2.93 0.30
C VAL A 91 -8.97 3.32 1.61
N LEU A 92 -8.76 2.54 2.66
CA LEU A 92 -9.30 2.82 4.01
C LEU A 92 -8.74 4.11 4.60
N ARG A 93 -7.44 4.39 4.42
CA ARG A 93 -6.81 5.62 4.88
C ARG A 93 -7.30 6.86 4.13
N LEU A 94 -7.71 6.72 2.87
CA LEU A 94 -8.28 7.82 2.10
C LEU A 94 -9.76 8.09 2.41
N ASP A 95 -10.47 7.13 3.00
CA ASP A 95 -11.86 7.28 3.43
C ASP A 95 -12.01 8.45 4.41
N GLY A 96 -12.79 9.46 4.03
CA GLY A 96 -12.96 10.68 4.83
C GLY A 96 -11.83 11.72 4.71
N LEU A 97 -10.68 11.38 4.12
CA LEU A 97 -9.61 12.37 3.83
C LEU A 97 -9.72 12.97 2.43
N MET A 98 -10.24 12.23 1.46
CA MET A 98 -10.45 12.76 0.11
C MET A 98 -11.87 13.34 -0.01
N PRO A 99 -12.03 14.60 -0.43
CA PRO A 99 -13.34 15.19 -0.69
C PRO A 99 -14.14 14.35 -1.70
N GLY A 100 -15.33 13.92 -1.29
CA GLY A 100 -16.22 13.09 -2.14
C GLY A 100 -15.91 11.59 -2.13
N LEU A 101 -14.96 11.12 -1.30
CA LEU A 101 -14.80 9.70 -1.01
C LEU A 101 -15.40 9.38 0.35
N THR A 102 -16.52 8.67 0.31
CA THR A 102 -17.10 8.00 1.48
C THR A 102 -17.37 6.56 1.07
N LEU A 103 -16.65 5.63 1.69
CA LEU A 103 -16.89 4.21 1.46
C LEU A 103 -18.24 3.81 2.08
N PRO A 104 -19.09 3.06 1.37
CA PRO A 104 -20.26 2.42 1.97
C PRO A 104 -19.85 1.57 3.17
N ALA A 105 -20.67 1.56 4.23
CA ALA A 105 -20.36 0.84 5.47
C ALA A 105 -20.01 -0.65 5.23
N ALA A 106 -20.74 -1.32 4.34
CA ALA A 106 -20.47 -2.72 3.98
C ALA A 106 -19.11 -2.90 3.30
N GLU A 107 -18.72 -1.96 2.43
CA GLU A 107 -17.42 -2.00 1.76
C GLU A 107 -16.28 -1.73 2.74
N LYS A 108 -16.44 -0.74 3.62
CA LYS A 108 -15.49 -0.46 4.69
C LYS A 108 -15.30 -1.66 5.61
N ALA A 109 -16.38 -2.30 6.06
CA ALA A 109 -16.31 -3.49 6.90
C ALA A 109 -15.58 -4.65 6.21
N ARG A 110 -15.85 -4.87 4.91
CA ARG A 110 -15.15 -5.88 4.11
C ARG A 110 -13.64 -5.63 4.03
N LEU A 111 -13.25 -4.38 3.77
CA LEU A 111 -11.85 -3.98 3.70
C LEU A 111 -11.16 -4.13 5.06
N CYS A 112 -11.84 -3.70 6.13
CA CYS A 112 -11.34 -3.76 7.51
C CYS A 112 -11.12 -5.18 8.03
N ALA A 113 -11.98 -6.13 7.66
CA ALA A 113 -11.82 -7.54 8.01
C ALA A 113 -10.51 -8.15 7.48
N VAL A 114 -9.90 -7.56 6.45
CA VAL A 114 -8.68 -8.06 5.79
C VAL A 114 -7.46 -7.21 6.11
N ALA A 115 -7.59 -5.88 6.06
CA ALA A 115 -6.46 -4.95 6.07
C ALA A 115 -5.76 -4.81 7.43
N LYS A 116 -6.41 -5.20 8.55
CA LYS A 116 -5.89 -5.08 9.93
C LYS A 116 -5.28 -3.70 10.24
N THR A 117 -5.86 -2.63 9.72
CA THR A 117 -5.41 -1.25 9.97
C THR A 117 -6.17 -0.67 11.15
N GLU A 118 -5.68 -0.86 12.38
CA GLU A 118 -6.37 -0.49 13.62
C GLU A 118 -6.84 0.97 13.67
N LEU A 119 -6.07 1.90 13.10
CA LEU A 119 -6.44 3.33 13.08
C LEU A 119 -7.55 3.68 12.07
N ALA A 120 -7.69 2.92 10.98
CA ALA A 120 -8.73 3.17 9.96
C ALA A 120 -9.96 2.27 10.12
N CYS A 121 -9.84 1.25 10.98
CA CYS A 121 -10.82 0.21 11.25
C CYS A 121 -11.01 0.07 12.76
N PRO A 122 -11.79 0.97 13.38
CA PRO A 122 -12.15 0.87 14.80
C PRO A 122 -13.13 -0.29 15.08
#